data_AF-A0A395L643-F1
#
_entry.id   AF-A0A395L643-F1
#
_cell.length_a   1.000
_cell.length_b   1.000
_cell.length_c   1.000
_cell.angle_alpha   90.00
_cell.angle_beta   90.00
_cell.angle_gamma   90.00
#
_symmetry.space_group_name_H-M   'P 1'
#
loop_
_entity.id
_entity.type
_entity.pdbx_description
1 polymer ?
#
loop_
_entity_poly.entity_id
_entity_poly.type
_entity_poly.pdbx_seq_one_letter_code
_entity_poly.pdbx_strand_id
1 'polypeptide(L)'
;MAPDSNATLRSLLQRKFEHLGIDYSQPGFYDDPNFVREEQRDSRMLETYAQWVIVRERTAEYDGHVRKVMPRLADLIAARLDRHQWFGGCVAVTGMVTRFLEHMGVWNAIMKGSVSVHIGGRSRHFAIVDEIEGPNIETGHFWLIVPPYDVVDLTLHHQRWRHGDSKFQIAAPKIVLAENAETVQTTAQDVIAPAMLSGDPNQHHRYLPDQRRIDAIFPGRKVQINNVAMRYVPSGATAPDGPMHTVNLHARQGVPAIQIWREDVVPAFELVE
;
A
#
# COMPACT_ATOMS: atom_id res chain seq x y z
N MET A 1 11.84 -19.06 5.14
CA MET A 1 12.77 -18.01 4.63
C MET A 1 14.07 -18.15 5.38
N ALA A 2 15.20 -18.25 4.69
CA ALA A 2 16.50 -18.38 5.35
C ALA A 2 16.87 -17.07 6.06
N PRO A 3 17.10 -17.08 7.39
CA PRO A 3 17.39 -15.88 8.18
C PRO A 3 18.60 -15.06 7.68
N ASP A 4 19.52 -15.67 6.90
CA ASP A 4 20.69 -15.01 6.32
C ASP A 4 20.38 -14.01 5.19
N SER A 5 19.24 -14.16 4.50
CA SER A 5 18.90 -13.32 3.35
C SER A 5 18.50 -11.90 3.74
N ASN A 6 17.67 -11.74 4.79
CA ASN A 6 17.22 -10.42 5.26
C ASN A 6 18.34 -9.62 5.93
N ALA A 7 19.23 -10.29 6.70
CA ALA A 7 20.38 -9.62 7.32
C ALA A 7 21.37 -9.10 6.26
N THR A 8 21.60 -9.90 5.21
CA THR A 8 22.44 -9.51 4.07
C THR A 8 21.83 -8.32 3.33
N LEU A 9 20.54 -8.38 3.00
CA LEU A 9 19.84 -7.28 2.33
C LEU A 9 19.85 -6.01 3.19
N ARG A 10 19.57 -6.12 4.48
CA ARG A 10 19.65 -5.00 5.43
C ARG A 10 21.02 -4.32 5.40
N SER A 11 22.10 -5.10 5.46
CA SER A 11 23.48 -4.58 5.42
C SER A 11 23.84 -3.94 4.08
N LEU A 12 23.25 -4.40 2.97
CA LEU A 12 23.41 -3.77 1.65
C LEU A 12 22.67 -2.43 1.59
N LEU A 13 21.46 -2.37 2.11
CA LEU A 13 20.65 -1.13 2.16
C LEU A 13 21.29 -0.08 3.06
N GLN A 14 21.77 -0.45 4.25
CA GLN A 14 22.49 0.46 5.16
C GLN A 14 23.69 1.10 4.46
N ARG A 15 24.57 0.30 3.85
CA ARG A 15 25.73 0.82 3.11
C ARG A 15 25.34 1.74 1.96
N LYS A 16 24.23 1.45 1.27
CA LYS A 16 23.70 2.32 0.22
C LYS A 16 23.28 3.67 0.80
N PHE A 17 22.52 3.69 1.90
CA PHE A 17 22.09 4.94 2.53
C PHE A 17 23.26 5.74 3.11
N GLU A 18 24.20 5.08 3.79
CA GLU A 18 25.43 5.69 4.31
C GLU A 18 26.27 6.33 3.18
N HIS A 19 26.45 5.61 2.07
CA HIS A 19 27.20 6.12 0.91
C HIS A 19 26.52 7.36 0.28
N LEU A 20 25.19 7.38 0.27
CA LEU A 20 24.40 8.50 -0.25
C LEU A 20 24.21 9.63 0.77
N GLY A 21 24.65 9.43 2.02
CA GLY A 21 24.43 10.38 3.12
C GLY A 21 22.97 10.55 3.51
N ILE A 22 22.14 9.52 3.34
CA ILE A 22 20.71 9.52 3.68
C ILE A 22 20.53 9.10 5.14
N ASP A 23 19.85 9.91 5.94
CA ASP A 23 19.50 9.53 7.32
C ASP A 23 18.28 8.60 7.34
N TYR A 24 18.52 7.31 7.56
CA TYR A 24 17.49 6.27 7.60
C TYR A 24 17.00 5.94 9.02
N SER A 25 17.23 6.82 10.00
CA SER A 25 16.88 6.58 11.41
C SER A 25 15.38 6.71 11.72
N GLN A 26 14.63 7.43 10.88
CA GLN A 26 13.20 7.72 11.09
C GLN A 26 12.34 7.28 9.90
N PRO A 27 11.06 6.89 10.14
CA PRO A 27 10.13 6.64 9.04
C PRO A 27 9.93 7.90 8.20
N GLY A 28 9.68 7.73 6.90
CA GLY A 28 9.51 8.86 5.99
C GLY A 28 10.82 9.47 5.48
N PHE A 29 11.98 8.83 5.68
CA PHE A 29 13.26 9.37 5.17
C PHE A 29 13.36 9.47 3.64
N TYR A 30 12.35 9.01 2.89
CA TYR A 30 12.26 9.34 1.47
C TYR A 30 12.12 10.86 1.22
N ASP A 31 11.78 11.65 2.24
CA ASP A 31 11.81 13.12 2.21
C ASP A 31 13.23 13.71 2.40
N ASP A 32 14.25 12.90 2.74
CA ASP A 32 15.64 13.36 2.85
C ASP A 32 16.08 13.97 1.51
N PRO A 33 16.68 15.19 1.47
CA PRO A 33 17.12 15.81 0.23
C PRO A 33 18.06 14.94 -0.62
N ASN A 34 18.88 14.09 0.01
CA ASN A 34 19.74 13.13 -0.66
C ASN A 34 18.94 12.00 -1.28
N PHE A 35 17.89 11.53 -0.60
CA PHE A 35 16.97 10.54 -1.15
C PHE A 35 16.24 11.10 -2.37
N VAL A 36 15.65 12.29 -2.26
CA VAL A 36 14.91 12.95 -3.35
C VAL A 36 15.80 13.15 -4.58
N ARG A 37 17.06 13.58 -4.38
CA ARG A 37 18.03 13.74 -5.49
C ARG A 37 18.32 12.43 -6.20
N GLU A 38 18.41 11.32 -5.47
CA GLU A 38 18.66 10.00 -6.05
C GLU A 38 17.39 9.41 -6.69
N GLU A 39 16.22 9.63 -6.11
CA GLU A 39 14.94 9.22 -6.69
C GLU A 39 14.69 9.87 -8.05
N GLN A 40 15.02 11.16 -8.21
CA GLN A 40 14.94 11.85 -9.50
C GLN A 40 15.82 11.22 -10.59
N ARG A 41 16.85 10.45 -10.19
CA ARG A 41 17.75 9.73 -11.11
C ARG A 41 17.35 8.28 -11.30
N ASP A 42 16.84 7.64 -10.24
CA ASP A 42 16.40 6.25 -10.20
C ASP A 42 15.05 6.16 -9.49
N SER A 43 13.99 6.00 -10.30
CA SER A 43 12.61 5.84 -9.80
C SER A 43 12.41 4.61 -8.90
N ARG A 44 13.41 3.72 -8.79
CA ARG A 44 13.39 2.54 -7.91
C ARG A 44 13.86 2.86 -6.48
N MET A 45 14.21 4.11 -6.17
CA MET A 45 14.56 4.50 -4.81
C MET A 45 13.41 4.27 -3.82
N LEU A 46 12.14 4.49 -4.23
CA LEU A 46 10.99 4.18 -3.38
C LEU A 46 10.84 2.69 -3.07
N GLU A 47 11.22 1.82 -4.01
CA GLU A 47 11.29 0.37 -3.77
C GLU A 47 12.46 0.01 -2.83
N THR A 48 13.54 0.80 -2.85
CA THR A 48 14.65 0.66 -1.88
C THR A 48 14.18 1.02 -0.46
N TYR A 49 13.39 2.10 -0.33
CA TYR A 49 12.74 2.47 0.93
C TYR A 49 11.76 1.38 1.41
N ALA A 50 10.89 0.88 0.54
CA ALA A 50 9.93 -0.17 0.90
C ALA A 50 10.63 -1.47 1.33
N GLN A 51 11.74 -1.85 0.70
CA GLN A 51 12.57 -2.97 1.15
C GLN A 51 13.13 -2.72 2.55
N TRP A 52 13.65 -1.52 2.82
CA TRP A 52 14.14 -1.16 4.15
C TRP A 52 13.07 -1.30 5.23
N VAL A 53 11.86 -0.79 4.96
CA VAL A 53 10.71 -0.95 5.85
C VAL A 53 10.47 -2.42 6.18
N ILE A 54 10.59 -3.33 5.22
CA ILE A 54 10.34 -4.76 5.44
C ILE A 54 11.47 -5.42 6.25
N VAL A 55 12.74 -5.15 5.95
CA VAL A 55 13.89 -5.93 6.47
C VAL A 55 14.62 -5.31 7.65
N ARG A 56 14.34 -4.05 7.99
CA ARG A 56 14.91 -3.40 9.18
C ARG A 56 14.67 -4.24 10.43
N GLU A 57 15.54 -4.08 11.42
CA GLU A 57 15.35 -4.73 12.71
C GLU A 57 14.11 -4.17 13.40
N ARG A 58 13.37 -5.05 14.07
CA ARG A 58 12.18 -4.70 14.83
C ARG A 58 12.26 -5.36 16.20
N THR A 59 11.87 -4.63 17.22
CA THR A 59 11.70 -5.17 18.57
C THR A 59 10.26 -5.65 18.75
N ALA A 60 10.04 -6.58 19.69
CA ALA A 60 8.69 -6.99 20.07
C ALA A 60 7.87 -5.81 20.63
N GLU A 61 8.53 -4.84 21.27
CA GLU A 61 7.92 -3.60 21.73
C GLU A 61 7.40 -2.75 20.56
N TYR A 62 8.21 -2.55 19.52
CA TYR A 62 7.79 -1.84 18.31
C TYR A 62 6.59 -2.54 17.66
N ASP A 63 6.67 -3.86 17.43
CA ASP A 63 5.58 -4.61 16.81
C ASP A 63 4.30 -4.55 17.70
N GLY A 64 4.46 -4.54 19.02
CA GLY A 64 3.36 -4.35 19.98
C GLY A 64 2.75 -2.94 19.93
N HIS A 65 3.55 -1.90 19.71
CA HIS A 65 3.08 -0.54 19.48
C HIS A 65 2.26 -0.46 18.18
N VAL A 66 2.76 -1.01 17.06
CA VAL A 66 2.05 -1.00 15.78
C VAL A 66 0.70 -1.73 15.87
N ARG A 67 0.63 -2.88 16.55
CA ARG A 67 -0.63 -3.61 16.78
C ARG A 67 -1.66 -2.85 17.63
N LYS A 68 -1.23 -1.87 18.43
CA LYS A 68 -2.13 -0.97 19.15
C LYS A 68 -2.58 0.20 18.27
N VAL A 69 -1.68 0.73 17.44
CA VAL A 69 -1.95 1.90 16.59
C VAL A 69 -2.84 1.56 15.40
N MET A 70 -2.50 0.51 14.66
CA MET A 70 -3.11 0.24 13.35
C MET A 70 -4.62 -0.02 13.41
N PRO A 71 -5.15 -0.88 14.30
CA PRO A 71 -6.60 -1.10 14.37
C PRO A 71 -7.38 0.18 14.69
N ARG A 72 -6.89 0.96 15.66
CA ARG A 72 -7.52 2.21 16.07
C ARG A 72 -7.52 3.24 14.95
N LEU A 73 -6.39 3.40 14.25
CA LEU A 73 -6.31 4.29 13.10
C LEU A 73 -7.22 3.81 11.97
N ALA A 74 -7.22 2.51 11.67
CA ALA A 74 -8.07 1.92 10.64
C ALA A 74 -9.56 2.20 10.88
N ASP A 75 -10.03 2.09 12.13
CA ASP A 75 -11.41 2.39 12.49
C ASP A 75 -11.77 3.88 12.26
N LEU A 76 -10.88 4.81 12.63
CA LEU A 76 -11.08 6.25 12.40
C LEU A 76 -11.19 6.57 10.90
N ILE A 77 -10.29 6.00 10.10
CA ILE A 77 -10.28 6.21 8.65
C ILE A 77 -11.52 5.58 8.01
N ALA A 78 -11.88 4.35 8.37
CA ALA A 78 -13.08 3.69 7.85
C ALA A 78 -14.35 4.51 8.16
N ALA A 79 -14.47 5.05 9.38
CA ALA A 79 -15.57 5.92 9.76
C ALA A 79 -15.61 7.22 8.92
N ARG A 80 -14.45 7.81 8.60
CA ARG A 80 -14.36 8.99 7.73
C ARG A 80 -14.77 8.66 6.29
N LEU A 81 -14.31 7.54 5.74
CA LEU A 81 -14.70 7.11 4.39
C LEU A 81 -16.21 6.88 4.28
N ASP A 82 -16.82 6.26 5.29
CA ASP A 82 -18.26 6.08 5.37
C ASP A 82 -19.01 7.41 5.47
N ARG A 83 -18.58 8.30 6.36
CA ARG A 83 -19.23 9.61 6.57
C ARG A 83 -19.26 10.44 5.30
N HIS A 84 -18.17 10.42 4.54
CA HIS A 84 -18.03 11.23 3.33
C HIS A 84 -18.39 10.49 2.04
N GLN A 85 -18.80 9.22 2.13
CA GLN A 85 -19.02 8.35 0.96
C GLN A 85 -17.85 8.44 -0.02
N TRP A 86 -16.63 8.33 0.53
CA TRP A 86 -15.41 8.67 -0.20
C TRP A 86 -14.96 7.54 -1.13
N PHE A 87 -15.59 7.47 -2.31
CA PHE A 87 -15.31 6.43 -3.29
C PHE A 87 -14.14 6.75 -4.23
N GLY A 88 -13.24 5.80 -4.44
CA GLY A 88 -12.10 5.90 -5.37
C GLY A 88 -10.93 6.73 -4.83
N GLY A 89 -10.79 6.82 -3.51
CA GLY A 89 -9.75 7.62 -2.84
C GLY A 89 -8.47 6.85 -2.47
N CYS A 90 -8.15 5.71 -3.11
CA CYS A 90 -7.03 4.85 -2.65
C CYS A 90 -5.71 5.60 -2.53
N VAL A 91 -5.33 6.41 -3.53
CA VAL A 91 -4.10 7.22 -3.52
C VAL A 91 -4.10 8.24 -2.38
N ALA A 92 -5.16 9.04 -2.25
CA ALA A 92 -5.24 10.09 -1.23
C ALA A 92 -5.26 9.52 0.19
N VAL A 93 -6.01 8.43 0.40
CA VAL A 93 -6.19 7.80 1.71
C VAL A 93 -4.94 7.03 2.14
N THR A 94 -4.30 6.29 1.24
CA THR A 94 -3.01 5.65 1.57
C THR A 94 -1.95 6.69 1.87
N GLY A 95 -1.89 7.77 1.08
CA GLY A 95 -0.95 8.86 1.31
C GLY A 95 -1.13 9.57 2.66
N MET A 96 -2.37 9.85 3.08
CA MET A 96 -2.60 10.47 4.40
C MET A 96 -2.25 9.52 5.54
N VAL A 97 -2.61 8.23 5.42
CA VAL A 97 -2.35 7.24 6.47
C VAL A 97 -0.85 7.04 6.63
N THR A 98 -0.09 7.02 5.53
CA THR A 98 1.37 7.03 5.55
C THR A 98 1.92 8.20 6.38
N ARG A 99 1.45 9.43 6.13
CA ARG A 99 1.90 10.61 6.88
C ARG A 99 1.50 10.56 8.36
N PHE A 100 0.31 10.05 8.69
CA PHE A 100 -0.12 9.87 10.07
C PHE A 100 0.76 8.86 10.81
N LEU A 101 1.08 7.75 10.16
CA LEU A 101 1.93 6.71 10.72
C LEU A 101 3.36 7.22 10.95
N GLU A 102 3.92 7.99 10.02
CA GLU A 102 5.23 8.62 10.17
C GLU A 102 5.28 9.54 11.40
N HIS A 103 4.26 10.38 11.59
CA HIS A 103 4.16 11.27 12.76
C HIS A 103 4.02 10.49 14.08
N MET A 104 3.50 9.27 14.02
CA MET A 104 3.41 8.36 15.17
C MET A 104 4.64 7.44 15.30
N GLY A 105 5.69 7.64 14.51
CA GLY A 105 6.91 6.82 14.56
C GLY A 105 6.74 5.40 13.98
N VAL A 106 5.71 5.18 13.17
CA VAL A 106 5.39 3.87 12.56
C VAL A 106 5.91 3.80 11.13
N TRP A 107 6.86 2.89 10.91
CA TRP A 107 7.40 2.56 9.60
C TRP A 107 6.34 1.90 8.71
N ASN A 108 6.18 2.47 7.52
CA ASN A 108 5.23 1.99 6.53
C ASN A 108 5.76 2.25 5.11
N ALA A 109 5.23 1.53 4.13
CA ALA A 109 5.49 1.76 2.72
C ALA A 109 4.20 1.63 1.90
N ILE A 110 4.01 2.51 0.92
CA ILE A 110 2.88 2.42 -0.01
C ILE A 110 3.27 1.50 -1.16
N MET A 111 2.45 0.47 -1.37
CA MET A 111 2.53 -0.40 -2.53
C MET A 111 1.45 0.00 -3.53
N LYS A 112 1.82 0.00 -4.81
CA LYS A 112 0.88 0.13 -5.92
C LYS A 112 0.87 -1.15 -6.74
N GLY A 113 -0.30 -1.58 -7.16
CA GLY A 113 -0.42 -2.79 -7.97
C GLY A 113 -1.85 -3.19 -8.23
N SER A 114 -2.11 -4.50 -8.29
CA SER A 114 -3.45 -5.04 -8.49
C SER A 114 -4.00 -5.69 -7.24
N VAL A 115 -5.31 -5.60 -7.05
CA VAL A 115 -6.03 -6.45 -6.10
C VAL A 115 -7.15 -7.20 -6.81
N SER A 116 -7.14 -8.52 -6.66
CA SER A 116 -8.23 -9.40 -7.14
C SER A 116 -9.03 -9.95 -5.96
N VAL A 117 -10.34 -9.80 -6.01
CA VAL A 117 -11.30 -10.19 -4.98
C VAL A 117 -12.13 -11.36 -5.49
N HIS A 118 -12.13 -12.47 -4.76
CA HIS A 118 -12.74 -13.74 -5.15
C HIS A 118 -13.81 -14.14 -4.15
N ILE A 119 -15.01 -14.44 -4.65
CA ILE A 119 -16.19 -14.83 -3.87
C ILE A 119 -16.95 -15.90 -4.64
N GLY A 120 -17.11 -17.09 -4.05
CA GLY A 120 -17.95 -18.16 -4.62
C GLY A 120 -17.60 -18.54 -6.06
N GLY A 121 -16.31 -18.61 -6.40
CA GLY A 121 -15.82 -18.95 -7.75
C GLY A 121 -15.88 -17.82 -8.77
N ARG A 122 -16.35 -16.62 -8.38
CA ARG A 122 -16.33 -15.42 -9.21
C ARG A 122 -15.25 -14.47 -8.73
N SER A 123 -14.73 -13.62 -9.63
CA SER A 123 -13.72 -12.63 -9.28
C SER A 123 -14.01 -11.23 -9.84
N ARG A 124 -13.46 -10.23 -9.14
CA ARG A 124 -13.35 -8.84 -9.55
C ARG A 124 -11.95 -8.32 -9.31
N HIS A 125 -11.52 -7.42 -10.19
CA HIS A 125 -10.13 -7.02 -10.30
C HIS A 125 -10.06 -5.51 -10.38
N PHE A 126 -9.15 -4.94 -9.60
CA PHE A 126 -8.61 -3.61 -9.83
C PHE A 126 -7.22 -3.86 -10.41
N ALA A 127 -7.17 -4.04 -11.74
CA ALA A 127 -5.98 -4.49 -12.47
C ALA A 127 -5.14 -3.30 -12.92
N ILE A 128 -3.81 -3.47 -12.95
CA ILE A 128 -2.89 -2.45 -13.49
C ILE A 128 -3.04 -2.36 -15.01
N VAL A 129 -3.19 -3.52 -15.67
CA VAL A 129 -3.43 -3.59 -17.12
C VAL A 129 -4.94 -3.74 -17.32
N ASP A 130 -5.61 -2.62 -17.53
CA ASP A 130 -7.06 -2.56 -17.81
C ASP A 130 -7.32 -1.81 -19.13
N GLU A 131 -8.56 -1.88 -19.60
CA GLU A 131 -9.03 -1.06 -20.71
C GLU A 131 -8.76 0.42 -20.38
N ILE A 132 -8.20 1.18 -21.33
CA ILE A 132 -7.75 2.56 -21.11
C ILE A 132 -8.92 3.39 -20.56
N GLU A 133 -8.90 3.70 -19.27
CA GLU A 133 -9.97 4.49 -18.62
C GLU A 133 -9.85 6.00 -18.95
N GLY A 134 -8.80 6.40 -19.68
CA GLY A 134 -8.54 7.77 -20.12
C GLY A 134 -7.18 8.29 -19.64
N PRO A 135 -6.75 9.48 -20.09
CA PRO A 135 -5.52 10.10 -19.61
C PRO A 135 -5.65 10.47 -18.12
N ASN A 136 -4.59 10.24 -17.34
CA ASN A 136 -4.47 10.57 -15.90
C ASN A 136 -5.33 9.74 -14.93
N ILE A 137 -5.78 8.54 -15.32
CA ILE A 137 -6.39 7.59 -14.38
C ILE A 137 -5.36 6.54 -14.03
N GLU A 138 -4.94 6.52 -12.76
CA GLU A 138 -4.13 5.42 -12.24
C GLU A 138 -5.00 4.16 -12.15
N THR A 139 -4.68 3.18 -12.98
CA THR A 139 -5.29 1.84 -12.93
C THR A 139 -4.64 1.01 -11.82
N GLY A 140 -5.40 0.08 -11.27
CA GLY A 140 -4.95 -0.75 -10.15
C GLY A 140 -5.42 -0.23 -8.79
N HIS A 141 -4.59 -0.42 -7.77
CA HIS A 141 -4.93 -0.18 -6.38
C HIS A 141 -3.69 0.11 -5.52
N PHE A 142 -3.90 0.82 -4.42
CA PHE A 142 -2.85 1.23 -3.48
C PHE A 142 -3.19 0.71 -2.09
N TRP A 143 -2.19 0.17 -1.41
CA TRP A 143 -2.29 -0.31 -0.02
C TRP A 143 -0.98 -0.08 0.70
N LEU A 144 -0.95 -0.33 2.01
CA LEU A 144 0.24 -0.17 2.84
C LEU A 144 0.82 -1.51 3.25
N ILE A 145 2.13 -1.55 3.38
CA ILE A 145 2.85 -2.51 4.22
C ILE A 145 3.19 -1.77 5.52
N VAL A 146 2.72 -2.26 6.66
CA VAL A 146 2.95 -1.65 7.98
C VAL A 146 3.40 -2.72 8.96
N PRO A 147 4.70 -3.09 8.98
CA PRO A 147 5.15 -4.24 9.74
C PRO A 147 4.75 -4.16 11.22
N PRO A 148 4.09 -5.20 11.78
CA PRO A 148 4.06 -6.59 11.31
C PRO A 148 2.97 -6.95 10.28
N TYR A 149 2.12 -6.02 9.86
CA TYR A 149 1.11 -6.24 8.83
C TYR A 149 1.75 -6.28 7.43
N ASP A 150 1.55 -7.39 6.72
CA ASP A 150 1.96 -7.58 5.33
C ASP A 150 1.03 -6.84 4.36
N VAL A 151 -0.24 -6.65 4.74
CA VAL A 151 -1.23 -5.91 3.96
C VAL A 151 -2.11 -5.09 4.90
N VAL A 152 -2.17 -3.79 4.64
CA VAL A 152 -3.10 -2.84 5.23
C VAL A 152 -3.85 -2.14 4.10
N ASP A 153 -5.13 -2.41 3.99
CA ASP A 153 -6.00 -1.77 3.00
C ASP A 153 -7.29 -1.29 3.66
N LEU A 154 -7.50 0.02 3.60
CA LEU A 154 -8.62 0.71 4.21
C LEU A 154 -9.60 1.23 3.15
N THR A 155 -9.35 0.94 1.87
CA THR A 155 -10.02 1.62 0.76
C THR A 155 -10.68 0.65 -0.21
N LEU A 156 -10.41 -0.66 -0.12
CA LEU A 156 -11.00 -1.67 -1.00
C LEU A 156 -12.53 -1.59 -1.07
N HIS A 157 -13.19 -1.51 0.08
CA HIS A 157 -14.65 -1.42 0.16
C HIS A 157 -15.18 -0.17 -0.57
N HIS A 158 -14.49 0.96 -0.41
CA HIS A 158 -14.84 2.24 -1.03
C HIS A 158 -14.19 2.43 -2.41
N GLN A 159 -13.76 1.36 -3.09
CA GLN A 159 -13.42 1.48 -4.51
C GLN A 159 -14.65 1.67 -5.38
N ARG A 160 -14.44 2.14 -6.61
CA ARG A 160 -15.50 2.32 -7.60
C ARG A 160 -15.83 0.99 -8.27
N TRP A 161 -16.64 0.19 -7.59
CA TRP A 161 -17.15 -1.07 -8.12
C TRP A 161 -17.98 -0.84 -9.39
N ARG A 162 -17.82 -1.71 -10.40
CA ARG A 162 -18.57 -1.61 -11.66
C ARG A 162 -20.06 -1.88 -11.42
N HIS A 163 -20.92 -1.36 -12.31
CA HIS A 163 -22.36 -1.63 -12.25
C HIS A 163 -22.61 -3.15 -12.29
N GLY A 164 -23.41 -3.67 -11.34
CA GLY A 164 -23.67 -5.11 -11.18
C GLY A 164 -22.76 -5.84 -10.18
N ASP A 165 -21.77 -5.16 -9.59
CA ASP A 165 -20.82 -5.74 -8.64
C ASP A 165 -21.18 -5.51 -7.16
N SER A 166 -22.43 -5.15 -6.88
CA SER A 166 -22.90 -4.87 -5.50
C SER A 166 -22.62 -6.01 -4.53
N LYS A 167 -22.69 -7.27 -4.99
CA LYS A 167 -22.33 -8.45 -4.17
C LYS A 167 -20.86 -8.44 -3.74
N PHE A 168 -19.96 -8.00 -4.61
CA PHE A 168 -18.54 -7.86 -4.26
C PHE A 168 -18.32 -6.69 -3.32
N GLN A 169 -18.95 -5.54 -3.59
CA GLN A 169 -18.86 -4.37 -2.72
C GLN A 169 -19.35 -4.67 -1.29
N ILE A 170 -20.52 -5.29 -1.15
CA ILE A 170 -21.11 -5.62 0.16
C ILE A 170 -20.21 -6.59 0.94
N ALA A 171 -19.58 -7.53 0.25
CA ALA A 171 -18.73 -8.53 0.87
C ALA A 171 -17.30 -8.02 1.13
N ALA A 172 -16.81 -7.05 0.36
CA ALA A 172 -15.48 -6.51 0.50
C ALA A 172 -15.31 -5.88 1.90
N PRO A 173 -14.26 -6.27 2.64
CA PRO A 173 -14.01 -5.75 3.97
C PRO A 173 -13.69 -4.25 3.91
N LYS A 174 -14.23 -3.49 4.86
CA LYS A 174 -13.88 -2.06 5.05
C LYS A 174 -12.44 -1.88 5.53
N ILE A 175 -11.94 -2.85 6.28
CA ILE A 175 -10.61 -2.85 6.88
C ILE A 175 -9.97 -4.20 6.59
N VAL A 176 -8.80 -4.17 5.95
CA VAL A 176 -7.91 -5.32 5.80
C VAL A 176 -6.66 -5.04 6.61
N LEU A 177 -6.44 -5.81 7.67
CA LEU A 177 -5.21 -5.81 8.44
C LEU A 177 -4.73 -7.26 8.49
N ALA A 178 -3.77 -7.62 7.64
CA ALA A 178 -3.29 -8.99 7.53
C ALA A 178 -1.82 -9.09 7.95
N GLU A 179 -1.56 -9.94 8.95
CA GLU A 179 -0.22 -10.40 9.31
C GLU A 179 0.00 -11.81 8.76
N ASN A 180 1.25 -12.14 8.42
CA ASN A 180 1.66 -13.46 7.91
C ASN A 180 0.82 -13.92 6.71
N ALA A 181 0.52 -12.99 5.79
CA ALA A 181 -0.28 -13.27 4.62
C ALA A 181 0.44 -14.28 3.70
N GLU A 182 -0.33 -15.23 3.18
CA GLU A 182 0.19 -16.29 2.30
C GLU A 182 0.87 -15.65 1.08
N THR A 183 2.14 -15.97 0.86
CA THR A 183 2.84 -15.59 -0.35
C THR A 183 2.28 -16.36 -1.54
N VAL A 184 1.95 -15.65 -2.61
CA VAL A 184 1.44 -16.24 -3.84
C VAL A 184 2.24 -15.77 -5.04
N GLN A 185 2.39 -16.66 -6.02
CA GLN A 185 2.95 -16.32 -7.31
C GLN A 185 1.95 -15.46 -8.09
N THR A 186 2.46 -14.39 -8.69
CA THR A 186 1.72 -13.53 -9.61
C THR A 186 1.35 -14.30 -10.88
N THR A 187 0.09 -14.18 -11.29
CA THR A 187 -0.41 -14.75 -12.54
C THR A 187 -0.92 -13.64 -13.46
N ALA A 188 -1.08 -13.95 -14.76
CA ALA A 188 -1.68 -12.99 -15.68
C ALA A 188 -3.09 -12.54 -15.26
N GLN A 189 -3.85 -13.42 -14.60
CA GLN A 189 -5.20 -13.13 -14.11
C GLN A 189 -5.21 -12.16 -12.93
N ASP A 190 -4.08 -11.96 -12.25
CA ASP A 190 -4.00 -11.05 -11.10
C ASP A 190 -3.79 -9.60 -11.53
N VAL A 191 -3.11 -9.37 -12.66
CA VAL A 191 -2.61 -8.05 -13.07
C VAL A 191 -3.19 -7.53 -14.37
N ILE A 192 -3.91 -8.38 -15.11
CA ILE A 192 -4.59 -8.02 -16.36
C ILE A 192 -6.09 -8.22 -16.19
N ALA A 193 -6.85 -7.20 -16.58
CA ALA A 193 -8.30 -7.22 -16.57
C ALA A 193 -8.85 -8.40 -17.38
N PRO A 194 -9.92 -9.09 -16.91
CA PRO A 194 -10.44 -10.28 -17.57
C PRO A 194 -10.75 -10.14 -19.06
N ALA A 195 -11.19 -8.95 -19.50
CA ALA A 195 -11.52 -8.68 -20.91
C ALA A 195 -10.30 -8.64 -21.84
N MET A 196 -9.10 -8.39 -21.28
CA MET A 196 -7.84 -8.34 -22.01
C MET A 196 -7.04 -9.65 -21.95
N LEU A 197 -7.58 -10.69 -21.31
CA LEU A 197 -6.92 -11.99 -21.21
C LEU A 197 -6.95 -12.74 -22.56
N SER A 198 -5.79 -13.14 -23.07
CA SER A 198 -5.67 -13.96 -24.29
C SER A 198 -5.62 -15.47 -24.03
N GLY A 199 -5.52 -15.88 -22.77
CA GLY A 199 -5.32 -17.28 -22.36
C GLY A 199 -3.85 -17.71 -22.23
N ASP A 200 -2.89 -16.90 -22.68
CA ASP A 200 -1.46 -17.12 -22.43
C ASP A 200 -1.11 -16.82 -20.96
N PRO A 201 -0.63 -17.80 -20.16
CA PRO A 201 -0.32 -17.58 -18.75
C PRO A 201 0.82 -16.57 -18.52
N ASN A 202 1.69 -16.35 -19.51
CA ASN A 202 2.86 -15.47 -19.42
C ASN A 202 2.64 -14.08 -20.02
N GLN A 203 1.44 -13.78 -20.52
CA GLN A 203 1.17 -12.52 -21.21
C GLN A 203 1.47 -11.28 -20.35
N HIS A 204 1.37 -11.39 -19.03
CA HIS A 204 1.67 -10.30 -18.10
C HIS A 204 3.11 -9.82 -18.16
N HIS A 205 4.08 -10.67 -18.53
CA HIS A 205 5.45 -10.24 -18.74
C HIS A 205 5.63 -9.34 -19.97
N ARG A 206 4.68 -9.34 -20.91
CA ARG A 206 4.71 -8.42 -22.05
C ARG A 206 4.23 -7.03 -21.67
N TYR A 207 3.19 -6.95 -20.84
CA TYR A 207 2.63 -5.68 -20.37
C TYR A 207 3.40 -5.08 -19.19
N LEU A 208 3.94 -5.93 -18.32
CA LEU A 208 4.68 -5.58 -17.10
C LEU A 208 6.05 -6.28 -17.11
N PRO A 209 7.01 -5.80 -17.92
CA PRO A 209 8.31 -6.45 -18.07
C PRO A 209 9.12 -6.52 -16.75
N ASP A 210 8.94 -5.52 -15.89
CA ASP A 210 9.58 -5.45 -14.57
C ASP A 210 8.91 -6.35 -13.51
N GLN A 211 7.76 -6.99 -13.81
CA GLN A 211 7.00 -7.74 -12.81
C GLN A 211 7.80 -8.85 -12.15
N ARG A 212 8.68 -9.56 -12.90
CA ARG A 212 9.54 -10.61 -12.32
C ARG A 212 10.47 -10.08 -11.24
N ARG A 213 11.03 -8.88 -11.47
CA ARG A 213 11.92 -8.20 -10.52
C ARG A 213 11.12 -7.77 -9.29
N ILE A 214 9.93 -7.22 -9.51
CA ILE A 214 9.04 -6.82 -8.42
C ILE A 214 8.62 -8.04 -7.60
N ASP A 215 8.16 -9.13 -8.20
CA ASP A 215 7.73 -10.34 -7.48
C ASP A 215 8.86 -10.95 -6.62
N ALA A 216 10.11 -10.81 -7.06
CA ALA A 216 11.28 -11.27 -6.31
C ALA A 216 11.55 -10.43 -5.05
N ILE A 217 11.13 -9.17 -5.03
CA ILE A 217 11.34 -8.22 -3.93
C ILE A 217 10.09 -8.14 -3.05
N PHE A 218 8.93 -8.00 -3.69
CA PHE A 218 7.60 -7.85 -3.11
C PHE A 218 6.68 -8.92 -3.70
N PRO A 219 6.70 -10.15 -3.14
CA PRO A 219 5.85 -11.20 -3.65
C PRO A 219 4.37 -10.88 -3.39
N GLY A 220 3.49 -11.39 -4.25
CA GLY A 220 2.05 -11.27 -4.08
C GLY A 220 1.59 -11.85 -2.74
N ARG A 221 0.56 -11.26 -2.15
CA ARG A 221 -0.01 -11.66 -0.86
C ARG A 221 -1.47 -12.04 -1.00
N LYS A 222 -1.84 -13.17 -0.44
CA LYS A 222 -3.23 -13.61 -0.34
C LYS A 222 -3.74 -13.43 1.08
N VAL A 223 -4.89 -12.79 1.17
CA VAL A 223 -5.59 -12.50 2.43
C VAL A 223 -6.98 -13.11 2.36
N GLN A 224 -7.35 -13.86 3.39
CA GLN A 224 -8.69 -14.43 3.53
C GLN A 224 -9.40 -13.75 4.71
N ILE A 225 -10.52 -13.09 4.44
CA ILE A 225 -11.41 -12.57 5.49
C ILE A 225 -12.81 -13.12 5.21
N ASN A 226 -13.35 -13.89 6.16
CA ASN A 226 -14.60 -14.61 5.99
C ASN A 226 -14.60 -15.46 4.70
N ASN A 227 -15.58 -15.26 3.81
CA ASN A 227 -15.69 -15.94 2.51
C ASN A 227 -15.06 -15.16 1.35
N VAL A 228 -14.29 -14.10 1.62
CA VAL A 228 -13.66 -13.25 0.61
C VAL A 228 -12.16 -13.51 0.60
N ALA A 229 -11.66 -14.01 -0.54
CA ALA A 229 -10.23 -14.15 -0.79
C ALA A 229 -9.76 -12.94 -1.61
N MET A 230 -8.70 -12.29 -1.17
CA MET A 230 -8.09 -11.16 -1.86
C MET A 230 -6.65 -11.52 -2.21
N ARG A 231 -6.19 -11.21 -3.42
CA ARG A 231 -4.79 -11.33 -3.82
C ARG A 231 -4.28 -9.95 -4.19
N TYR A 232 -3.30 -9.48 -3.44
CA TYR A 232 -2.59 -8.22 -3.63
C TYR A 232 -1.29 -8.50 -4.36
N VAL A 233 -1.14 -7.99 -5.58
CA VAL A 233 0.05 -8.18 -6.40
C VAL A 233 0.72 -6.83 -6.63
N PRO A 234 1.88 -6.58 -5.99
CA PRO A 234 2.65 -5.35 -6.19
C PRO A 234 3.15 -5.20 -7.63
N SER A 235 3.24 -3.96 -8.09
CA SER A 235 3.95 -3.57 -9.32
C SER A 235 5.02 -2.50 -9.07
N GLY A 236 5.09 -1.98 -7.85
CA GLY A 236 6.07 -1.01 -7.40
C GLY A 236 5.69 -0.44 -6.04
N ALA A 237 6.54 0.46 -5.54
CA ALA A 237 6.27 1.27 -4.36
C ALA A 237 6.08 2.74 -4.77
N THR A 238 5.43 3.52 -3.90
CA THR A 238 5.32 4.97 -4.04
C THR A 238 5.43 5.67 -2.69
N ALA A 239 5.42 7.00 -2.69
CA ALA A 239 5.30 7.83 -1.50
C ALA A 239 4.39 9.05 -1.80
N PRO A 240 3.89 9.77 -0.77
CA PRO A 240 3.20 11.04 -0.97
C PRO A 240 4.17 12.15 -1.39
N ASP A 241 3.84 12.90 -2.44
CA ASP A 241 4.68 13.97 -3.02
C ASP A 241 5.00 15.14 -2.08
N GLY A 242 4.34 15.21 -0.91
CA GLY A 242 4.52 16.32 0.02
C GLY A 242 4.10 16.00 1.44
N PRO A 243 4.31 16.95 2.36
CA PRO A 243 4.00 16.79 3.77
C PRO A 243 2.49 16.66 4.00
N MET A 244 2.10 16.16 5.16
CA MET A 244 0.70 15.89 5.55
C MET A 244 -0.28 17.01 5.19
N HIS A 245 0.08 18.29 5.41
CA HIS A 245 -0.81 19.42 5.15
C HIS A 245 -1.12 19.66 3.67
N THR A 246 -0.38 19.03 2.76
CA THR A 246 -0.61 19.10 1.31
C THR A 246 -1.49 17.96 0.78
N VAL A 247 -1.60 16.86 1.54
CA VAL A 247 -2.33 15.66 1.10
C VAL A 247 -3.83 15.94 1.06
N ASN A 248 -4.41 15.80 -0.14
CA ASN A 248 -5.81 16.10 -0.45
C ASN A 248 -6.25 17.53 -0.08
N LEU A 249 -5.34 18.51 -0.16
CA LEU A 249 -5.59 19.91 0.26
C LEU A 249 -6.82 20.54 -0.42
N HIS A 250 -7.05 20.25 -1.69
CA HIS A 250 -8.18 20.82 -2.45
C HIS A 250 -9.53 20.16 -2.16
N ALA A 251 -9.56 19.10 -1.36
CA ALA A 251 -10.78 18.38 -0.96
C ALA A 251 -11.74 18.08 -2.13
N ARG A 252 -11.20 17.74 -3.31
CA ARG A 252 -12.02 17.42 -4.50
C ARG A 252 -12.92 16.22 -4.25
N GLN A 253 -12.48 15.31 -3.37
CA GLN A 253 -13.25 14.24 -2.75
C GLN A 253 -12.79 14.08 -1.30
N GLY A 254 -13.71 13.75 -0.40
CA GLY A 254 -13.40 13.61 1.03
C GLY A 254 -12.96 14.91 1.68
N VAL A 255 -11.96 14.84 2.56
CA VAL A 255 -11.44 15.97 3.34
C VAL A 255 -9.90 15.99 3.34
N PRO A 256 -9.26 17.15 3.60
CA PRO A 256 -7.80 17.24 3.69
C PRO A 256 -7.22 16.38 4.83
N ALA A 257 -6.03 15.84 4.65
CA ALA A 257 -5.39 14.99 5.66
C ALA A 257 -5.17 15.73 6.99
N ILE A 258 -4.79 17.01 6.95
CA ILE A 258 -4.59 17.84 8.16
C ILE A 258 -5.86 17.98 8.99
N GLN A 259 -7.04 17.92 8.36
CA GLN A 259 -8.31 17.99 9.07
C GLN A 259 -8.56 16.70 9.85
N ILE A 260 -8.38 15.54 9.21
CA ILE A 260 -8.52 14.22 9.88
C ILE A 260 -7.49 14.08 11.01
N TRP A 261 -6.25 14.53 10.78
CA TRP A 261 -5.22 14.54 11.81
C TRP A 261 -5.66 15.27 13.07
N ARG A 262 -6.14 16.52 12.93
CA ARG A 262 -6.53 17.38 14.05
C ARG A 262 -7.84 16.95 14.72
N GLU A 263 -8.84 16.57 13.93
CA GLU A 263 -10.18 16.29 14.43
C GLU A 263 -10.32 14.86 14.97
N ASP A 264 -9.58 13.89 14.43
CA ASP A 264 -9.75 12.48 14.76
C ASP A 264 -8.49 11.86 15.36
N VAL A 265 -7.32 12.03 14.73
CA VAL A 265 -6.10 11.30 15.12
C VAL A 265 -5.50 11.86 16.41
N VAL A 266 -5.22 13.16 16.47
CA VAL A 266 -4.66 13.81 17.66
C VAL A 266 -5.50 13.55 18.91
N PRO A 267 -6.84 13.73 18.90
CA PRO A 267 -7.67 13.44 20.07
C PRO A 267 -7.72 11.95 20.42
N ALA A 268 -7.78 11.05 19.43
CA ALA A 268 -7.86 9.62 19.69
C ALA A 268 -6.56 9.04 20.26
N PHE A 269 -5.41 9.61 19.88
CA PHE A 269 -4.09 9.12 20.29
C PHE A 269 -3.43 9.96 21.38
N GLU A 270 -4.11 11.01 21.88
CA GLU A 270 -3.61 11.91 22.92
C GLU A 270 -2.24 12.53 22.54
N LEU A 271 -2.08 12.86 21.26
CA LEU A 271 -0.84 13.42 20.74
C LEU A 271 -0.71 14.90 21.15
N VAL A 272 0.51 15.32 21.45
CA VAL A 272 0.83 16.73 21.69
C VAL A 272 1.24 17.33 20.35
N GLU A 273 0.54 18.37 19.89
CA GLU A 273 0.92 19.16 18.70
C GLU A 273 2.14 20.05 18.95
#